data_AF-A0A924J8G8-F1
#
_entry.id   AF-A0A924J8G8-F1
#
_cell.length_a   1.000
_cell.length_b   1.000
_cell.length_c   1.000
_cell.angle_alpha   90.00
_cell.angle_beta   90.00
_cell.angle_gamma   90.00
#
_symmetry.space_group_name_H-M   'P 1'
#
loop_
_entity.id
_entity.type
_entity.pdbx_description
1 polymer ?
#
loop_
_entity_poly.entity_id
_entity_poly.type
_entity_poly.pdbx_seq_one_letter_code
_entity_poly.pdbx_strand_id
1 'polypeptide(L)'
;MKKTILLFFILLSTTSAFSQGMLNLFGKTEDFFALMSEEKYTEAYVYFDASFQAKVPATKLQEMWTSISEKLGKLQTVNILSSKLQGDLFVLSVEGKFANDGQNFTIAYNKTEKIVGLFLQPKSPSMDYIKPSYADTTLYSEKEIYVTTEKHKLVGILTTPKKAVNYPLVVLVHGSGPSDMD
;
A
#
# COMPACT_ATOMS: atom_id res chain seq x y z
N MET A 1 23.44 22.31 29.99
CA MET A 1 22.10 22.35 29.38
C MET A 1 22.07 22.82 27.90
N LYS A 2 23.20 22.77 27.15
CA LYS A 2 23.23 23.13 25.71
C LYS A 2 23.49 21.95 24.75
N LYS A 3 23.86 20.77 25.27
CA LYS A 3 24.22 19.59 24.44
C LYS A 3 23.06 18.61 24.21
N THR A 4 22.02 18.63 25.05
CA THR A 4 20.85 17.75 24.93
C THR A 4 19.77 18.27 23.97
N ILE A 5 19.76 19.58 23.67
CA ILE A 5 18.84 20.19 22.70
C ILE A 5 19.24 19.85 21.24
N LEU A 6 20.54 19.60 20.98
CA LEU A 6 21.03 19.25 19.65
C LEU A 6 20.63 17.82 19.22
N LEU A 7 20.46 16.91 20.18
CA LEU A 7 20.08 15.51 19.91
C LEU A 7 18.60 15.35 19.52
N PHE A 8 17.72 16.25 19.99
CA PHE A 8 16.30 16.24 19.65
C PHE A 8 16.02 16.78 18.24
N PHE A 9 16.87 17.68 17.74
CA PHE A 9 16.73 18.26 16.40
C PHE A 9 17.16 17.29 15.29
N ILE A 10 18.15 16.44 15.56
CA ILE A 10 18.64 15.43 14.60
C ILE A 10 17.62 14.28 14.45
N LEU A 11 16.91 13.91 15.52
CA LEU A 11 15.92 12.83 15.49
C LEU A 11 14.60 13.22 14.77
N LEU A 12 14.23 14.51 14.77
CA LEU A 12 13.10 15.03 13.97
C LEU A 12 13.44 15.18 12.48
N SER A 13 14.71 15.39 12.14
CA SER A 13 15.13 15.61 10.75
C SER A 13 15.07 14.33 9.91
N THR A 14 15.28 13.17 10.53
CA THR A 14 15.32 11.87 9.83
C THR A 14 13.94 11.35 9.45
N THR A 15 12.88 11.68 10.21
CA THR A 15 11.51 11.27 9.89
C THR A 15 10.91 12.08 8.75
N SER A 16 11.24 13.38 8.67
CA SER A 16 10.82 14.24 7.55
C SER A 16 11.44 13.82 6.22
N ALA A 17 12.72 13.43 6.21
CA ALA A 17 13.40 12.98 4.98
C ALA A 17 12.83 11.68 4.41
N PHE A 18 12.47 10.72 5.27
CA PHE A 18 11.81 9.48 4.84
C PHE A 18 10.39 9.74 4.31
N SER A 19 9.64 10.63 4.97
CA SER A 19 8.30 11.02 4.50
C SER A 19 8.35 11.76 3.17
N GLN A 20 9.34 12.63 2.95
CA GLN A 20 9.52 13.37 1.70
C GLN A 20 9.90 12.44 0.55
N GLY A 21 10.82 11.50 0.78
CA GLY A 21 11.17 10.49 -0.22
C GLY A 21 9.98 9.63 -0.62
N MET A 22 9.16 9.20 0.35
CA MET A 22 7.98 8.39 0.07
C MET A 22 6.89 9.17 -0.70
N LEU A 23 6.61 10.41 -0.30
CA LEU A 23 5.64 11.26 -1.01
C LEU A 23 6.08 11.55 -2.45
N ASN A 24 7.38 11.68 -2.69
CA ASN A 24 7.92 11.82 -4.04
C ASN A 24 7.69 10.55 -4.89
N LEU A 25 7.86 9.36 -4.31
CA LEU A 25 7.54 8.10 -5.00
C LEU A 25 6.04 7.98 -5.32
N PHE A 26 5.18 8.52 -4.47
CA PHE A 26 3.74 8.53 -4.71
C PHE A 26 3.39 9.41 -5.91
N GLY A 27 3.89 10.65 -5.94
CA GLY A 27 3.71 11.55 -7.09
C GLY A 27 4.26 10.95 -8.39
N LYS A 28 5.47 10.36 -8.35
CA LYS A 28 6.04 9.65 -9.50
C LYS A 28 5.20 8.46 -9.97
N THR A 29 4.53 7.78 -9.05
CA THR A 29 3.62 6.67 -9.40
C THR A 29 2.39 7.20 -10.11
N GLU A 30 1.78 8.27 -9.59
CA GLU A 30 0.63 8.93 -10.20
C GLU A 30 0.97 9.46 -11.60
N ASP A 31 2.09 10.16 -11.74
CA ASP A 31 2.59 10.68 -13.03
C ASP A 31 2.84 9.55 -14.04
N PHE A 32 3.45 8.44 -13.59
CA PHE A 32 3.65 7.26 -14.43
C PHE A 32 2.32 6.73 -14.98
N PHE A 33 1.32 6.51 -14.12
CA PHE A 33 0.02 6.02 -14.58
C PHE A 33 -0.76 7.05 -15.42
N ALA A 34 -0.59 8.34 -15.16
CA ALA A 34 -1.15 9.40 -16.01
C ALA A 34 -0.58 9.32 -17.43
N LEU A 35 0.75 9.22 -17.57
CA LEU A 35 1.40 9.04 -18.88
C LEU A 35 0.95 7.76 -19.59
N MET A 36 0.80 6.66 -18.84
CA MET A 36 0.26 5.41 -19.38
C MET A 36 -1.19 5.61 -19.89
N SER A 37 -2.04 6.30 -19.12
CA SER A 37 -3.42 6.60 -19.50
C SER A 37 -3.53 7.56 -20.68
N GLU A 38 -2.54 8.44 -20.88
CA GLU A 38 -2.42 9.35 -22.02
C GLU A 38 -1.71 8.71 -23.23
N GLU A 39 -1.39 7.41 -23.15
CA GLU A 39 -0.67 6.66 -24.20
C GLU A 39 0.74 7.21 -24.51
N LYS A 40 1.32 7.98 -23.59
CA LYS A 40 2.67 8.55 -23.68
C LYS A 40 3.72 7.55 -23.22
N TYR A 41 3.78 6.40 -23.88
CA TYR A 41 4.60 5.27 -23.45
C TYR A 41 6.10 5.58 -23.40
N THR A 42 6.61 6.39 -24.33
CA THR A 42 8.03 6.78 -24.33
C THR A 42 8.41 7.58 -23.08
N GLU A 43 7.53 8.49 -22.65
CA GLU A 43 7.73 9.30 -21.44
C GLU A 43 7.58 8.45 -20.18
N ALA A 44 6.57 7.58 -20.13
CA ALA A 44 6.38 6.63 -19.04
C ALA A 44 7.59 5.67 -18.91
N TYR A 45 8.20 5.26 -20.02
CA TYR A 45 9.32 4.33 -20.02
C TYR A 45 10.58 4.88 -19.33
N VAL A 46 10.70 6.21 -19.22
CA VAL A 46 11.81 6.88 -18.51
C VAL A 46 11.76 6.63 -17.00
N TYR A 47 10.62 6.23 -16.44
CA TYR A 47 10.49 5.90 -15.01
C TYR A 47 11.19 4.59 -14.64
N PHE A 48 11.45 3.70 -15.60
CA PHE A 48 12.14 2.44 -15.36
C PHE A 48 13.65 2.62 -15.31
N ASP A 49 14.32 1.74 -14.57
CA ASP A 49 15.77 1.69 -14.53
C ASP A 49 16.35 0.89 -15.71
N ALA A 50 17.67 0.99 -15.91
CA ALA A 50 18.34 0.28 -16.99
C ALA A 50 18.22 -1.26 -16.87
N SER A 51 18.13 -1.80 -15.66
CA SER A 51 18.03 -3.25 -15.46
C SER A 51 16.68 -3.82 -15.90
N PHE A 52 15.60 -3.05 -15.68
CA PHE A 52 14.27 -3.36 -16.19
C PHE A 52 14.22 -3.18 -17.71
N GLN A 53 14.70 -2.03 -18.20
CA GLN A 53 14.68 -1.72 -19.64
C GLN A 53 15.49 -2.71 -20.49
N ALA A 54 16.53 -3.33 -19.91
CA ALA A 54 17.29 -4.39 -20.57
C ALA A 54 16.50 -5.70 -20.75
N LYS A 55 15.44 -5.92 -19.96
CA LYS A 55 14.64 -7.15 -19.97
C LYS A 55 13.26 -6.96 -20.59
N VAL A 56 12.70 -5.77 -20.47
CA VAL A 56 11.32 -5.46 -20.86
C VAL A 56 11.34 -4.24 -21.78
N PRO A 57 11.22 -4.42 -23.11
CA PRO A 57 11.13 -3.33 -24.06
C PRO A 57 9.88 -2.47 -23.85
N ALA A 58 9.94 -1.19 -24.27
CA ALA A 58 8.80 -0.27 -24.20
C ALA A 58 7.54 -0.80 -24.93
N THR A 59 7.73 -1.58 -26.01
CA THR A 59 6.63 -2.22 -26.73
C THR A 59 5.86 -3.22 -25.86
N LYS A 60 6.53 -3.96 -24.96
CA LYS A 60 5.87 -4.89 -24.03
C LYS A 60 5.06 -4.15 -22.96
N LEU A 61 5.54 -2.99 -22.52
CA LEU A 61 4.79 -2.13 -21.62
C LEU A 61 3.51 -1.60 -22.29
N GLN A 62 3.61 -1.18 -23.56
CA GLN A 62 2.46 -0.76 -24.36
C GLN A 62 1.46 -1.91 -24.57
N GLU A 63 1.92 -3.08 -25.03
CA GLU A 63 1.07 -4.27 -25.22
C GLU A 63 0.29 -4.63 -23.94
N MET A 64 0.98 -4.62 -22.79
CA MET A 64 0.36 -4.87 -21.49
C MET A 64 -0.75 -3.84 -21.20
N TRP A 65 -0.48 -2.55 -21.37
CA TRP A 65 -1.44 -1.49 -21.06
C TRP A 65 -2.64 -1.49 -21.99
N THR A 66 -2.42 -1.72 -23.29
CA THR A 66 -3.48 -1.89 -24.28
C THR A 66 -4.39 -3.06 -23.91
N SER A 67 -3.82 -4.22 -23.55
CA SER A 67 -4.61 -5.39 -23.13
C SER A 67 -5.48 -5.12 -21.89
N ILE A 68 -4.94 -4.38 -20.91
CA ILE A 68 -5.71 -3.96 -19.72
C ILE A 68 -6.84 -3.01 -20.14
N SER A 69 -6.54 -2.03 -20.98
CA SER A 69 -7.50 -1.00 -21.40
C SER A 69 -8.63 -1.55 -22.28
N GLU A 70 -8.33 -2.54 -23.13
CA GLU A 70 -9.34 -3.25 -23.93
C GLU A 70 -10.31 -4.04 -23.05
N LYS A 71 -9.80 -4.67 -21.98
CA LYS A 71 -10.61 -5.49 -21.07
C LYS A 71 -11.38 -4.66 -20.05
N LEU A 72 -10.73 -3.67 -19.43
CA LEU A 72 -11.24 -2.95 -18.27
C LEU A 72 -11.73 -1.53 -18.59
N GLY A 73 -11.53 -1.06 -19.83
CA GLY A 73 -11.85 0.30 -20.25
C GLY A 73 -10.76 1.30 -19.86
N LYS A 74 -11.09 2.59 -19.90
CA LYS A 74 -10.14 3.67 -19.57
C LYS A 74 -9.85 3.73 -18.07
N LEU A 75 -8.61 4.02 -17.70
CA LEU A 75 -8.24 4.33 -16.32
C LEU A 75 -8.97 5.59 -15.86
N GLN A 76 -9.53 5.56 -14.65
CA GLN A 76 -10.26 6.67 -14.04
C GLN A 76 -9.47 7.27 -12.87
N THR A 77 -9.01 6.42 -11.96
CA THR A 77 -8.28 6.84 -10.76
C THR A 77 -7.21 5.84 -10.39
N VAL A 78 -6.19 6.32 -9.67
CA VAL A 78 -5.10 5.52 -9.12
C VAL A 78 -5.01 5.83 -7.64
N ASN A 79 -5.03 4.79 -6.81
CA ASN A 79 -4.90 4.92 -5.35
C ASN A 79 -3.70 4.08 -4.88
N ILE A 80 -2.84 4.66 -4.05
CA ILE A 80 -1.76 3.91 -3.40
C ILE A 80 -2.34 3.29 -2.11
N LEU A 81 -2.44 1.96 -2.08
CA LEU A 81 -3.04 1.22 -0.98
C LEU A 81 -2.08 1.05 0.20
N SER A 82 -0.81 0.79 -0.09
CA SER A 82 0.23 0.63 0.93
C SER A 82 1.62 0.83 0.36
N SER A 83 2.57 1.11 1.25
CA SER A 83 3.99 1.15 0.96
C SER A 83 4.76 0.34 2.00
N LYS A 84 5.83 -0.35 1.57
CA LYS A 84 6.74 -1.07 2.46
C LYS A 84 8.16 -1.06 1.93
N LEU A 85 9.12 -1.19 2.84
CA LEU A 85 10.50 -1.46 2.46
C LEU A 85 10.71 -2.99 2.42
N GLN A 86 11.24 -3.51 1.32
CA GLN A 86 11.59 -4.92 1.16
C GLN A 86 13.04 -5.02 0.73
N GLY A 87 13.93 -5.31 1.70
CA GLY A 87 15.37 -5.18 1.51
C GLY A 87 15.73 -3.73 1.18
N ASP A 88 16.33 -3.53 0.01
CA ASP A 88 16.74 -2.22 -0.49
C ASP A 88 15.71 -1.54 -1.41
N LEU A 89 14.53 -2.15 -1.60
CA LEU A 89 13.49 -1.67 -2.50
C LEU A 89 12.30 -1.07 -1.74
N PHE A 90 11.77 0.02 -2.25
CA PHE A 90 10.49 0.57 -1.83
C PHE A 90 9.39 -0.06 -2.69
N VAL A 91 8.49 -0.82 -2.06
CA VAL A 91 7.43 -1.56 -2.75
C VAL A 91 6.08 -0.91 -2.45
N LEU A 92 5.38 -0.49 -3.50
CA LEU A 92 4.06 0.12 -3.43
C LEU A 92 3.01 -0.86 -3.94
N SER A 93 1.90 -0.96 -3.22
CA SER A 93 0.66 -1.59 -3.69
C SER A 93 -0.26 -0.51 -4.20
N VAL A 94 -0.70 -0.62 -5.45
CA VAL A 94 -1.47 0.41 -6.16
C VAL A 94 -2.75 -0.20 -6.71
N GLU A 95 -3.87 0.49 -6.53
CA GLU A 95 -5.14 0.18 -7.17
C GLU A 95 -5.36 1.12 -8.35
N GLY A 96 -5.50 0.56 -9.55
CA GLY A 96 -6.02 1.29 -10.70
C GLY A 96 -7.50 0.99 -10.88
N LYS A 97 -8.36 2.01 -10.78
CA LYS A 97 -9.79 1.88 -11.11
C LYS A 97 -9.99 2.25 -12.56
N PHE A 98 -10.54 1.32 -13.34
CA PHE A 98 -10.89 1.52 -14.74
C PHE A 98 -12.42 1.56 -14.89
N ALA A 99 -12.90 1.95 -16.07
CA ALA A 99 -14.32 2.16 -16.34
C ALA A 99 -15.22 0.94 -16.05
N ASN A 100 -14.72 -0.27 -16.32
CA ASN A 100 -15.49 -1.50 -16.15
C ASN A 100 -15.12 -2.27 -14.88
N ASP A 101 -13.89 -2.09 -14.37
CA ASP A 101 -13.42 -2.82 -13.20
C ASP A 101 -12.09 -2.26 -12.63
N GLY A 102 -11.63 -2.79 -11.48
CA GLY A 102 -10.30 -2.49 -10.92
C GLY A 102 -9.17 -3.43 -11.35
N GLN A 103 -7.91 -2.98 -11.26
CA GLN A 103 -6.71 -3.81 -11.38
C GLN A 103 -5.67 -3.33 -10.38
N ASN A 104 -5.16 -4.25 -9.55
CA ASN A 104 -4.10 -3.92 -8.60
C ASN A 104 -2.72 -4.15 -9.22
N PHE A 105 -1.77 -3.31 -8.83
CA PHE A 105 -0.39 -3.36 -9.28
C PHE A 105 0.55 -3.38 -8.08
N THR A 106 1.70 -4.01 -8.24
CA THR A 106 2.84 -3.83 -7.35
C THR A 106 3.96 -3.16 -8.11
N ILE A 107 4.47 -2.06 -7.56
CA ILE A 107 5.58 -1.29 -8.13
C ILE A 107 6.74 -1.34 -7.15
N ALA A 108 7.92 -1.71 -7.63
CA ALA A 108 9.15 -1.70 -6.86
C ALA A 108 10.08 -0.60 -7.36
N TYR A 109 10.47 0.30 -6.46
CA TYR A 109 11.45 1.36 -6.69
C TYR A 109 12.78 1.00 -6.04
N ASN A 110 13.88 1.32 -6.72
CA ASN A 110 15.21 1.32 -6.13
C ASN A 110 15.49 2.63 -5.36
N LYS A 111 16.67 2.72 -4.74
CA LYS A 111 17.13 3.91 -4.01
C LYS A 111 17.33 5.16 -4.88
N THR A 112 17.39 5.01 -6.21
CA THR A 112 17.46 6.14 -7.15
C THR A 112 16.08 6.53 -7.69
N GLU A 113 15.01 6.05 -7.05
CA GLU A 113 13.61 6.38 -7.37
C GLU A 113 13.22 6.01 -8.80
N LYS A 114 13.81 4.92 -9.31
CA LYS A 114 13.45 4.30 -10.60
C LYS A 114 12.74 2.97 -10.38
N ILE A 115 11.77 2.69 -11.24
CA ILE A 115 11.00 1.45 -11.21
C ILE A 115 11.90 0.30 -11.70
N VAL A 116 12.05 -0.71 -10.85
CA VAL A 116 12.78 -1.94 -11.15
C VAL A 116 11.84 -3.14 -11.31
N GLY A 117 10.56 -2.97 -10.99
CA GLY A 117 9.54 -3.99 -11.13
C GLY A 117 8.14 -3.41 -11.19
N LEU A 118 7.33 -3.94 -12.09
CA LEU A 118 5.91 -3.65 -12.26
C LEU A 118 5.18 -4.99 -12.44
N PHE A 119 4.22 -5.27 -11.58
CA PHE A 119 3.50 -6.55 -11.57
C PHE A 119 2.01 -6.31 -11.47
N LEU A 120 1.22 -6.96 -12.34
CA LEU A 120 -0.22 -7.06 -12.16
C LEU A 120 -0.50 -8.04 -11.03
N GLN A 121 -1.26 -7.62 -10.04
CA GLN A 121 -1.71 -8.50 -8.98
C GLN A 121 -3.08 -9.08 -9.36
N PRO A 122 -3.29 -10.39 -9.17
CA PRO A 122 -4.65 -10.91 -9.23
C PRO A 122 -5.49 -10.15 -8.21
N LYS A 123 -6.75 -9.92 -8.57
CA LYS A 123 -7.70 -9.45 -7.57
C LYS A 123 -7.73 -10.47 -6.44
N SER A 124 -7.32 -10.04 -5.25
CA SER A 124 -7.87 -10.68 -4.06
C SER A 124 -9.37 -10.48 -4.16
N PRO A 125 -10.20 -11.53 -4.03
CA PRO A 125 -11.63 -11.35 -3.94
C PRO A 125 -11.87 -10.48 -2.72
N SER A 126 -12.01 -9.17 -2.93
CA SER A 126 -12.59 -8.26 -1.95
C SER A 126 -14.08 -8.57 -1.95
N MET A 127 -14.45 -9.74 -1.44
CA MET A 127 -15.71 -9.80 -0.72
C MET A 127 -15.47 -8.90 0.48
N ASP A 128 -16.15 -7.76 0.51
CA ASP A 128 -16.37 -7.07 1.78
C ASP A 128 -16.76 -8.16 2.78
N TYR A 129 -16.05 -8.25 3.90
CA TYR A 129 -16.30 -9.29 4.89
C TYR A 129 -17.79 -9.28 5.27
N ILE A 130 -18.48 -10.36 4.91
CA ILE A 130 -19.87 -10.56 5.28
C ILE A 130 -19.83 -11.17 6.67
N LYS A 131 -20.27 -10.39 7.66
CA LYS A 131 -20.43 -10.89 9.02
C LYS A 131 -21.25 -12.19 8.99
N PRO A 132 -20.79 -13.25 9.67
CA PRO A 132 -21.51 -14.51 9.69
C PRO A 132 -22.90 -14.32 10.30
N SER A 133 -23.86 -15.15 9.91
CA SER A 133 -25.26 -15.01 10.35
C SER A 133 -25.45 -15.09 11.87
N TYR A 134 -24.50 -15.67 12.59
CA TYR A 134 -24.50 -15.75 14.05
C TYR A 134 -23.99 -14.47 14.75
N ALA A 135 -23.39 -13.52 14.02
CA ALA A 135 -22.79 -12.32 14.60
C ALA A 135 -23.86 -11.26 14.93
N ASP A 136 -24.38 -11.29 16.16
CA ASP A 136 -25.29 -10.25 16.67
C ASP A 136 -24.52 -9.03 17.19
N THR A 137 -24.38 -8.02 16.34
CA THR A 137 -23.71 -6.74 16.66
C THR A 137 -24.39 -5.94 17.79
N THR A 138 -25.61 -6.30 18.20
CA THR A 138 -26.28 -5.64 19.32
C THR A 138 -25.69 -6.05 20.66
N LEU A 139 -25.03 -7.20 20.76
CA LEU A 139 -24.50 -7.76 22.01
C LEU A 139 -23.13 -7.21 22.42
N TYR A 140 -22.36 -6.66 21.49
CA TYR A 140 -21.00 -6.15 21.73
C TYR A 140 -20.78 -4.77 21.11
N SER A 141 -19.66 -4.14 21.49
CA SER A 141 -19.13 -2.92 20.88
C SER A 141 -17.68 -3.12 20.51
N GLU A 142 -17.27 -2.52 19.40
CA GLU A 142 -15.91 -2.56 18.90
C GLU A 142 -15.30 -1.16 18.98
N LYS A 143 -14.03 -1.10 19.36
CA LYS A 143 -13.28 0.15 19.41
C LYS A 143 -11.86 -0.09 18.94
N GLU A 144 -11.38 0.76 18.04
CA GLU A 144 -9.96 0.79 17.69
C GLU A 144 -9.12 1.21 18.90
N ILE A 145 -8.11 0.41 19.19
CA ILE A 145 -7.15 0.64 20.26
C ILE A 145 -5.73 0.56 19.71
N TYR A 146 -4.80 1.15 20.45
CA TYR A 146 -3.38 1.07 20.17
C TYR A 146 -2.65 0.42 21.33
N VAL A 147 -2.08 -0.75 21.09
CA VAL A 147 -1.17 -1.41 22.02
C VAL A 147 0.22 -0.81 21.80
N THR A 148 0.68 -0.02 22.76
CA THR A 148 1.94 0.72 22.65
C THR A 148 2.98 0.13 23.60
N THR A 149 4.17 -0.14 23.07
CA THR A 149 5.39 -0.45 23.83
C THR A 149 6.41 0.67 23.59
N GLU A 150 7.57 0.62 24.26
CA GLU A 150 8.62 1.63 24.07
C GLU A 150 9.09 1.79 22.61
N LYS A 151 8.97 0.74 21.79
CA LYS A 151 9.52 0.70 20.41
C LYS A 151 8.47 0.50 19.32
N HIS A 152 7.27 0.05 19.67
CA HIS A 152 6.26 -0.35 18.69
C HIS A 152 4.88 0.12 19.10
N LYS A 153 4.07 0.44 18.10
CA LYS A 153 2.65 0.78 18.24
C LYS A 153 1.88 -0.13 17.31
N LEU A 154 1.04 -0.99 17.87
CA LEU A 154 0.20 -1.92 17.14
C LEU A 154 -1.26 -1.46 17.22
N VAL A 155 -1.92 -1.34 16.07
CA VAL A 155 -3.37 -1.10 16.01
C VAL A 155 -4.10 -2.42 16.23
N GLY A 156 -5.24 -2.38 16.91
CA GLY A 156 -6.13 -3.53 17.08
C GLY A 156 -7.56 -3.10 17.35
N ILE A 157 -8.49 -4.05 17.29
CA ILE A 157 -9.89 -3.84 17.68
C ILE A 157 -10.13 -4.49 19.05
N LEU A 158 -10.68 -3.71 19.98
CA LEU A 158 -11.18 -4.19 21.26
C LEU A 158 -12.68 -4.42 21.16
N THR A 159 -13.09 -5.68 21.21
CA THR A 159 -14.50 -6.09 21.24
C THR A 159 -14.94 -6.36 22.67
N THR A 160 -15.92 -5.61 23.16
CA THR A 160 -16.44 -5.73 24.53
C THR A 160 -17.92 -6.06 24.56
N PRO A 161 -18.38 -6.98 25.43
CA PRO A 161 -19.81 -7.22 25.63
C PRO A 161 -20.49 -5.96 26.21
N LYS A 162 -21.65 -5.57 25.66
CA LYS A 162 -22.40 -4.40 26.15
C LYS A 162 -23.04 -4.61 27.53
N LYS A 163 -23.36 -5.87 27.87
CA LYS A 163 -24.10 -6.25 29.08
C LYS A 163 -23.32 -7.27 29.93
N ALA A 164 -22.07 -6.96 30.25
CA ALA A 164 -21.30 -7.73 31.23
C ALA A 164 -20.32 -6.82 31.98
N VAL A 165 -20.04 -7.18 33.23
CA VAL A 165 -19.00 -6.58 34.06
C VAL A 165 -18.05 -7.70 34.49
N ASN A 166 -16.73 -7.45 34.50
CA ASN A 166 -15.68 -8.43 34.82
C ASN A 166 -15.73 -9.73 33.99
N TYR A 167 -15.21 -9.67 32.77
CA TYR A 167 -15.13 -10.79 31.84
C TYR A 167 -13.67 -11.12 31.48
N PRO A 168 -13.36 -12.39 31.13
CA PRO A 168 -12.04 -12.76 30.67
C PRO A 168 -11.69 -12.04 29.36
N LEU A 169 -10.42 -11.67 29.22
CA LEU A 169 -9.89 -11.06 27.99
C LEU A 169 -9.11 -12.11 27.21
N VAL A 170 -9.45 -12.25 25.93
CA VAL A 170 -8.69 -13.05 24.97
C VAL A 170 -7.94 -12.09 24.05
N VAL A 171 -6.65 -12.34 23.84
CA VAL A 171 -5.82 -11.56 22.93
C VAL A 171 -5.44 -12.46 21.75
N LEU A 172 -5.91 -12.10 20.56
CA LEU A 172 -5.55 -12.74 19.31
C LEU A 172 -4.43 -11.94 18.66
N VAL A 173 -3.28 -12.58 18.45
CA VAL A 173 -2.13 -11.98 17.76
C VAL A 173 -1.90 -12.79 16.50
N HIS A 174 -2.04 -12.15 15.34
CA HIS A 174 -1.82 -12.83 14.06
C HIS A 174 -0.33 -13.17 13.90
N GLY A 175 -0.06 -14.29 13.21
CA GLY A 175 1.29 -14.68 12.81
C GLY A 175 1.75 -13.96 11.53
N SER A 176 2.84 -14.44 10.92
CA SER A 176 3.36 -13.95 9.63
C SER A 176 2.60 -14.48 8.40
N GLY A 177 1.52 -15.23 8.61
CA GLY A 177 0.68 -15.79 7.54
C GLY A 177 -0.40 -14.83 7.06
N PRO A 178 -1.18 -15.20 6.01
CA PRO A 178 -2.28 -14.40 5.48
C PRO A 178 -3.51 -14.48 6.40
N SER A 179 -3.34 -14.16 7.68
CA SER A 179 -4.44 -13.94 8.62
C SER A 179 -4.68 -12.45 8.71
N ASP A 180 -5.84 -12.03 8.23
CA ASP A 180 -6.42 -10.73 8.54
C ASP A 180 -7.21 -10.81 9.87
N MET A 181 -7.81 -9.68 10.24
CA MET A 181 -8.57 -9.53 11.49
C MET A 181 -9.88 -10.33 11.50
N ASP A 182 -10.24 -10.94 10.37
CA ASP A 182 -11.57 -11.43 10.03
C ASP A 182 -11.70 -12.96 10.03
#